data_AF-A0A7K3B8B2-F1
#
_entry.id   AF-A0A7K3B8B2-F1
#
_cell.length_a   1.000
_cell.length_b   1.000
_cell.length_c   1.000
_cell.angle_alpha   90.00
_cell.angle_beta   90.00
_cell.angle_gamma   90.00
#
_symmetry.space_group_name_H-M   'P 1'
#
loop_
_entity.id
_entity.type
_entity.pdbx_description
1 polymer ?
#
loop_
_entity_poly.entity_id
_entity_poly.type
_entity_poly.pdbx_seq_one_letter_code
_entity_poly.pdbx_strand_id
1 'polypeptide(L)'
;MPCGALAEDTDLTMALCRAGWRVVYEESAIAWTEAPSTVRQLWKQRYRWCYGTLQAMWKHRRSLVETGSAGKFGRRGLTYLAVFQMLLPLLAPLVDVFAVYGLLFQSVAQAGAVWLGFTAVQVLSALYALRLDKEKFEPLWTLPLQIFVYRQLMYLVVVQSVVTALLGSRLRWHRMQRTGSATDTLQRQPA
;
A
#
# COMPACT_ATOMS: atom_id res chain seq x y z
N MET A 1 -5.14 20.05 -16.07
CA MET A 1 -4.29 18.93 -16.55
C MET A 1 -5.20 17.83 -17.08
N PRO A 2 -5.46 17.74 -18.39
CA PRO A 2 -6.04 16.53 -18.96
C PRO A 2 -4.96 15.75 -19.72
N CYS A 3 -4.66 14.53 -19.26
CA CYS A 3 -4.23 13.36 -20.05
C CYS A 3 -3.66 12.29 -19.10
N GLY A 4 -4.46 11.24 -18.83
CA GLY A 4 -4.08 9.96 -18.21
C GLY A 4 -3.38 10.01 -16.84
N ALA A 5 -4.15 9.93 -15.75
CA ALA A 5 -3.55 9.54 -14.47
C ALA A 5 -3.00 8.10 -14.61
N LEU A 6 -1.79 7.85 -14.11
CA LEU A 6 -1.19 6.51 -14.08
C LEU A 6 -2.01 5.50 -13.25
N ALA A 7 -3.00 6.00 -12.49
CA ALA A 7 -4.01 5.27 -11.75
C ALA A 7 -5.41 5.80 -12.11
N GLU A 8 -5.87 5.51 -13.32
CA GLU A 8 -7.18 5.91 -13.84
C GLU A 8 -8.32 5.49 -12.90
N ASP A 9 -8.28 4.24 -12.40
CA ASP A 9 -9.29 3.70 -11.47
C ASP A 9 -9.37 4.50 -10.17
N THR A 10 -8.21 4.87 -9.61
CA THR A 10 -8.13 5.66 -8.38
C THR A 10 -8.63 7.08 -8.62
N ASP A 11 -8.24 7.70 -9.74
CA ASP A 11 -8.70 9.04 -10.11
C ASP A 11 -10.23 9.09 -10.30
N LEU A 12 -10.80 8.09 -10.98
CA LEU A 12 -12.25 7.93 -11.14
C LEU A 12 -12.95 7.73 -9.79
N THR A 13 -12.42 6.86 -8.94
CA THR A 13 -12.97 6.61 -7.60
C THR A 13 -12.99 7.89 -6.75
N MET A 14 -11.90 8.67 -6.76
CA MET A 14 -11.84 9.95 -6.05
C MET A 14 -12.83 10.97 -6.63
N ALA A 15 -12.99 11.01 -7.97
CA ALA A 15 -13.95 11.89 -8.62
C ALA A 15 -15.40 11.55 -8.23
N LEU A 16 -15.76 10.26 -8.22
CA LEU A 16 -17.09 9.79 -7.79
C LEU A 16 -17.38 10.14 -6.33
N CYS A 17 -16.43 9.87 -5.43
CA CYS A 17 -16.55 10.23 -4.01
C CYS A 17 -16.69 11.74 -3.81
N ARG A 18 -15.95 12.55 -4.56
CA ARG A 18 -16.08 14.03 -4.52
C ARG A 18 -17.45 14.50 -5.00
N ALA A 19 -18.01 13.85 -6.02
CA ALA A 19 -19.36 14.11 -6.51
C ALA A 19 -20.47 13.61 -5.55
N GLY A 20 -20.11 13.00 -4.42
CA GLY A 20 -21.06 12.55 -3.40
C GLY A 20 -21.63 11.15 -3.63
N TRP A 21 -21.12 10.42 -4.62
CA TRP A 21 -21.48 9.04 -4.85
C TRP A 21 -20.89 8.14 -3.77
N ARG A 22 -21.62 7.05 -3.46
CA ARG A 22 -21.18 6.05 -2.51
C ARG A 22 -20.51 4.91 -3.24
N VAL A 23 -19.22 4.71 -2.97
CA VAL A 23 -18.48 3.52 -3.41
C VAL A 23 -18.64 2.45 -2.33
N VAL A 24 -19.13 1.28 -2.72
CA VAL A 24 -19.40 0.15 -1.82
C VAL A 24 -18.46 -0.99 -2.18
N TYR A 25 -17.93 -1.67 -1.16
CA TYR A 25 -17.13 -2.88 -1.31
C TYR A 25 -18.07 -4.07 -1.41
N GLU A 26 -17.87 -4.89 -2.45
CA GLU A 26 -18.63 -6.12 -2.70
C GLU A 26 -17.67 -7.30 -2.57
N GLU A 27 -17.84 -8.10 -1.51
CA GLU A 27 -16.94 -9.23 -1.18
C GLU A 27 -17.01 -10.35 -2.22
N SER A 28 -18.16 -10.51 -2.89
CA SER A 28 -18.38 -11.56 -3.90
C SER A 28 -17.80 -11.25 -5.28
N ALA A 29 -17.32 -10.02 -5.52
CA ALA A 29 -16.77 -9.60 -6.81
C ALA A 29 -15.32 -10.09 -6.98
N ILE A 30 -15.15 -11.33 -7.43
CA ILE A 30 -13.83 -11.96 -7.61
C ILE A 30 -13.26 -11.65 -9.01
N ALA A 31 -12.03 -11.14 -9.05
CA ALA A 31 -11.27 -10.92 -10.29
C ALA A 31 -9.93 -11.66 -10.23
N TRP A 32 -9.66 -12.51 -11.23
CA TRP A 32 -8.41 -13.27 -11.32
C TRP A 32 -7.30 -12.40 -11.92
N THR A 33 -6.17 -12.29 -11.20
CA THR A 33 -5.01 -11.50 -11.65
C THR A 33 -3.73 -12.32 -11.57
N GLU A 34 -2.83 -12.12 -12.54
CA GLU A 34 -1.48 -12.69 -12.47
C GLU A 34 -0.66 -12.01 -11.37
N ALA A 35 -0.18 -12.79 -10.41
CA ALA A 35 0.78 -12.31 -9.42
C ALA A 35 2.17 -12.13 -10.05
N PRO A 36 2.94 -11.10 -9.65
CA PRO A 36 4.30 -10.91 -10.15
C PRO A 36 5.19 -12.08 -9.69
N SER A 37 5.93 -12.68 -10.62
CA SER A 37 6.81 -13.83 -10.36
C SER A 37 8.20 -13.43 -9.87
N THR A 38 8.55 -12.13 -9.95
CA THR A 38 9.88 -11.63 -9.57
C THR A 38 9.80 -10.36 -8.71
N VAL A 39 10.79 -10.17 -7.84
CA VAL A 39 10.91 -8.96 -7.00
C VAL A 39 11.00 -7.68 -7.84
N ARG A 40 11.65 -7.75 -9.02
CA ARG A 40 11.74 -6.61 -9.94
C ARG A 40 10.37 -6.22 -10.52
N GLN A 41 9.52 -7.19 -10.86
CA GLN A 41 8.15 -6.92 -11.30
C GLN A 41 7.32 -6.36 -10.15
N LEU A 42 7.44 -6.94 -8.94
CA LEU A 42 6.78 -6.45 -7.75
C LEU A 42 7.15 -4.99 -7.44
N TRP A 43 8.45 -4.64 -7.52
CA TRP A 43 8.91 -3.26 -7.36
C TRP A 43 8.21 -2.32 -8.35
N LYS A 44 8.23 -2.65 -9.64
CA LYS A 44 7.62 -1.81 -10.69
C LYS A 44 6.12 -1.61 -10.45
N GLN A 45 5.43 -2.67 -10.03
CA GLN A 45 4.00 -2.61 -9.70
C GLN A 45 3.74 -1.71 -8.50
N ARG A 46 4.44 -1.92 -7.38
CA ARG A 46 4.26 -1.14 -6.15
C ARG A 46 4.64 0.33 -6.35
N TYR A 47 5.73 0.59 -7.07
CA TYR A 47 6.13 1.95 -7.43
C TYR A 47 5.08 2.65 -8.28
N ARG A 48 4.49 1.96 -9.28
CA ARG A 48 3.38 2.50 -10.07
C ARG A 48 2.16 2.83 -9.20
N TRP A 49 1.83 1.97 -8.24
CA TRP A 49 0.71 2.19 -7.32
C TRP A 49 0.96 3.38 -6.39
N CYS A 50 2.10 3.43 -5.69
CA CYS A 50 2.43 4.54 -4.81
C CYS A 50 2.47 5.88 -5.56
N TYR A 51 3.16 5.93 -6.71
CA TYR A 51 3.25 7.13 -7.52
C TYR A 51 1.89 7.55 -8.11
N GLY A 52 1.08 6.59 -8.59
CA GLY A 52 -0.26 6.84 -9.10
C GLY A 52 -1.21 7.40 -8.04
N THR A 53 -1.17 6.86 -6.82
CA THR A 53 -1.92 7.40 -5.68
C THR A 53 -1.48 8.83 -5.36
N LEU A 54 -0.17 9.10 -5.31
CA LEU A 54 0.35 10.47 -5.07
C LEU A 54 -0.13 11.46 -6.13
N GLN A 55 -0.13 11.06 -7.42
CA GLN A 55 -0.67 11.88 -8.50
C GLN A 55 -2.17 12.16 -8.34
N ALA A 56 -2.96 11.14 -8.03
CA ALA A 56 -4.40 11.30 -7.82
C ALA A 56 -4.69 12.20 -6.62
N MET A 57 -4.01 11.96 -5.49
CA MET A 57 -4.12 12.81 -4.30
C MET A 57 -3.76 14.26 -4.61
N TRP A 58 -2.66 14.51 -5.36
CA TRP A 58 -2.26 15.85 -5.74
C TRP A 58 -3.30 16.53 -6.65
N LYS A 59 -3.85 15.80 -7.62
CA LYS A 59 -4.92 16.32 -8.49
C LYS A 59 -6.16 16.72 -7.69
N HIS A 60 -6.54 15.90 -6.71
CA HIS A 60 -7.73 16.10 -5.88
C HIS A 60 -7.49 16.93 -4.61
N ARG A 61 -6.27 17.41 -4.35
CA ARG A 61 -5.88 18.10 -3.09
C ARG A 61 -6.77 19.27 -2.68
N ARG A 62 -7.42 19.93 -3.65
CA ARG A 62 -8.36 21.04 -3.37
C ARG A 62 -9.60 20.60 -2.60
N SER A 63 -9.97 19.30 -2.61
CA SER A 63 -11.09 18.82 -1.80
C SER A 63 -10.87 18.97 -0.30
N LEU A 64 -9.63 19.20 0.17
CA LEU A 64 -9.36 19.44 1.59
C LEU A 64 -9.98 20.75 2.10
N VAL A 65 -10.03 21.76 1.23
CA VAL A 65 -10.53 23.12 1.56
C VAL A 65 -11.96 23.36 1.06
N GLU A 66 -12.48 22.48 0.20
CA GLU A 66 -13.85 22.57 -0.30
C GLU A 66 -14.88 22.20 0.79
N THR A 67 -16.10 22.72 0.61
CA THR A 67 -17.27 22.38 1.42
C THR A 67 -18.11 21.28 0.74
N GLY A 68 -19.11 20.73 1.44
CA GLY A 68 -19.97 19.66 0.90
C GLY A 68 -19.36 18.25 0.89
N SER A 69 -19.83 17.40 -0.02
CA SER A 69 -19.38 16.00 -0.19
C SER A 69 -17.90 15.92 -0.55
N ALA A 70 -17.43 16.79 -1.44
CA ALA A 70 -16.01 16.91 -1.78
C ALA A 70 -15.15 17.22 -0.56
N GLY A 71 -15.58 18.18 0.28
CA GLY A 71 -14.93 18.50 1.55
C GLY A 71 -14.82 17.32 2.52
N LYS A 72 -15.90 16.56 2.68
CA LYS A 72 -15.93 15.36 3.54
C LYS A 72 -14.95 14.30 3.03
N PHE A 73 -14.96 14.05 1.72
CA PHE A 73 -14.01 13.12 1.09
C PHE A 73 -12.56 13.59 1.25
N GLY A 74 -12.27 14.87 1.02
CA GLY A 74 -10.94 15.42 1.22
C GLY A 74 -10.44 15.21 2.65
N ARG A 75 -11.19 15.70 3.64
CA ARG A 75 -10.76 15.66 5.05
C ARG A 75 -10.65 14.26 5.64
N ARG A 76 -11.47 13.31 5.19
CA ARG A 76 -11.43 11.92 5.69
C ARG A 76 -10.64 11.00 4.77
N GLY A 77 -11.06 10.89 3.51
CA GLY A 77 -10.48 9.98 2.53
C GLY A 77 -9.06 10.34 2.13
N LEU A 78 -8.79 11.60 1.71
CA LEU A 78 -7.43 11.98 1.34
C LEU A 78 -6.48 11.99 2.54
N THR A 79 -6.93 12.43 3.71
CA THR A 79 -6.12 12.37 4.95
C THR A 79 -5.79 10.93 5.33
N TYR A 80 -6.76 10.02 5.23
CA TYR A 80 -6.53 8.60 5.48
C TYR A 80 -5.46 8.04 4.53
N LEU A 81 -5.56 8.31 3.23
CA LEU A 81 -4.56 7.89 2.25
C LEU A 81 -3.19 8.52 2.53
N ALA A 82 -3.14 9.80 2.90
CA ALA A 82 -1.89 10.47 3.24
C ALA A 82 -1.21 9.86 4.47
N VAL A 83 -1.97 9.62 5.54
CA VAL A 83 -1.42 9.10 6.79
C VAL A 83 -1.02 7.64 6.65
N PHE A 84 -1.93 6.78 6.21
CA PHE A 84 -1.70 5.33 6.22
C PHE A 84 -0.89 4.84 5.02
N GLN A 85 -1.04 5.48 3.86
CA GLN A 85 -0.40 5.00 2.64
C GLN A 85 0.95 5.69 2.36
N MET A 86 1.19 6.88 2.91
CA MET A 86 2.43 7.64 2.70
C MET A 86 3.21 7.89 3.99
N LEU A 87 2.61 8.58 4.97
CA LEU A 87 3.34 9.05 6.16
C LEU A 87 3.82 7.89 7.04
N LEU A 88 2.95 6.94 7.36
CA LEU A 88 3.32 5.80 8.21
C LEU A 88 4.47 4.96 7.62
N PRO A 89 4.41 4.53 6.33
CA PRO A 89 5.55 3.85 5.70
C PRO A 89 6.84 4.67 5.64
N LEU A 90 6.76 6.00 5.50
CA LEU A 90 7.95 6.89 5.52
C LEU A 90 8.58 7.01 6.92
N LEU A 91 7.76 6.97 7.97
CA LEU A 91 8.22 7.07 9.35
C LEU A 91 8.71 5.73 9.92
N ALA A 92 8.23 4.61 9.39
CA ALA A 92 8.57 3.27 9.88
C ALA A 92 10.08 2.96 9.90
N PRO A 93 10.91 3.36 8.91
CA PRO A 93 12.36 3.22 9.00
C PRO A 93 13.00 3.94 10.20
N LEU A 94 12.44 5.08 10.65
CA LEU A 94 12.96 5.76 11.83
C LEU A 94 12.77 4.90 13.09
N VAL A 95 11.63 4.21 13.20
CA VAL A 95 11.37 3.29 14.32
C VAL A 95 12.40 2.15 14.32
N ASP A 96 12.73 1.61 13.15
CA ASP A 96 13.76 0.57 13.01
C ASP A 96 15.15 1.10 13.45
N VAL A 97 15.52 2.33 13.06
CA VAL A 97 16.78 2.96 13.49
C VAL A 97 16.81 3.16 15.01
N PHE A 98 15.72 3.64 15.61
CA PHE A 98 15.62 3.77 17.07
C PHE A 98 15.70 2.42 17.79
N ALA A 99 15.13 1.37 17.20
CA ALA A 99 15.23 0.02 17.75
C ALA A 99 16.68 -0.51 17.71
N VAL A 100 17.39 -0.32 16.60
CA VAL A 100 18.81 -0.70 16.48
C VAL A 100 19.68 0.12 17.44
N TYR A 101 19.44 1.42 17.55
CA TYR A 101 20.11 2.26 18.53
C TYR A 101 19.88 1.77 19.96
N GLY A 102 18.63 1.46 20.32
CA GLY A 102 18.30 0.88 21.63
C GLY A 102 19.05 -0.43 21.88
N LEU A 103 19.18 -1.29 20.87
CA LEU A 103 19.90 -2.55 21.00
C LEU A 103 21.42 -2.40 21.20
N LEU A 104 22.03 -1.37 20.61
CA LEU A 104 23.47 -1.12 20.71
C LEU A 104 23.87 -0.39 22.00
N PHE A 105 23.01 0.50 22.48
CA PHE A 105 23.35 1.44 23.57
C PHE A 105 22.56 1.20 24.87
N GLN A 106 21.61 0.27 24.91
CA GLN A 106 20.84 -0.07 26.12
C GLN A 106 21.09 -1.52 26.54
N SER A 107 20.53 -1.92 27.70
CA SER A 107 20.62 -3.31 28.15
C SER A 107 19.92 -4.27 27.18
N VAL A 108 20.54 -5.41 26.91
CA VAL A 108 20.00 -6.46 26.00
C VAL A 108 18.59 -6.89 26.42
N ALA A 109 18.31 -6.94 27.73
CA ALA A 109 17.00 -7.29 28.25
C ALA A 109 15.91 -6.26 27.88
N GLN A 110 16.19 -4.96 28.02
CA GLN A 110 15.24 -3.91 27.64
C GLN A 110 15.03 -3.86 26.13
N ALA A 111 16.10 -3.96 25.34
CA ALA A 111 16.01 -3.99 23.89
C ALA A 111 15.19 -5.20 23.39
N GLY A 112 15.43 -6.39 23.97
CA GLY A 112 14.68 -7.61 23.69
C GLY A 112 13.21 -7.49 24.04
N ALA A 113 12.87 -6.91 25.20
CA ALA A 113 11.49 -6.70 25.63
C ALA A 113 10.71 -5.78 24.68
N VAL A 114 11.32 -4.66 24.26
CA VAL A 114 10.72 -3.71 23.30
C VAL A 114 10.51 -4.38 21.94
N TRP A 115 11.51 -5.12 21.45
CA TRP A 115 11.42 -5.83 20.17
C TRP A 115 10.33 -6.91 20.17
N LEU A 116 10.25 -7.70 21.25
CA LEU A 116 9.20 -8.71 21.44
C LEU A 116 7.81 -8.06 21.52
N GLY A 117 7.67 -6.96 22.26
CA GLY A 117 6.41 -6.21 22.33
C GLY A 117 5.94 -5.71 20.97
N PHE A 118 6.84 -5.09 20.19
CA PHE A 118 6.53 -4.61 18.85
C PHE A 118 6.17 -5.75 17.88
N THR A 119 6.89 -6.87 17.96
CA THR A 119 6.59 -8.07 17.16
C THR A 119 5.24 -8.67 17.54
N ALA A 120 4.93 -8.75 18.83
CA ALA A 120 3.64 -9.23 19.31
C ALA A 120 2.48 -8.37 18.79
N VAL A 121 2.60 -7.04 18.85
CA VAL A 121 1.58 -6.12 18.30
C VAL A 121 1.36 -6.34 16.81
N GLN A 122 2.42 -6.53 16.02
CA GLN A 122 2.32 -6.81 14.59
C GLN A 122 1.61 -8.15 14.31
N VAL A 123 1.99 -9.21 15.04
CA VAL A 123 1.37 -10.53 14.89
C VAL A 123 -0.11 -10.50 15.30
N LEU A 124 -0.44 -9.87 16.42
CA LEU A 124 -1.83 -9.73 16.87
C LEU A 124 -2.67 -8.92 15.88
N SER A 125 -2.11 -7.88 15.28
CA SER A 125 -2.79 -7.09 14.24
C SER A 125 -3.04 -7.92 12.98
N ALA A 126 -2.06 -8.72 12.55
CA ALA A 126 -2.21 -9.63 11.41
C ALA A 126 -3.27 -10.72 11.69
N LEU A 127 -3.26 -11.30 12.90
CA LEU A 127 -4.28 -12.27 13.32
C LEU A 127 -5.68 -11.66 13.35
N TYR A 128 -5.80 -10.43 13.84
CA TYR A 128 -7.07 -9.72 13.87
C TYR A 128 -7.60 -9.44 12.46
N ALA A 129 -6.72 -9.04 11.54
CA ALA A 129 -7.07 -8.84 10.13
C ALA A 129 -7.54 -10.15 9.45
N LEU A 130 -6.79 -11.24 9.60
CA LEU A 130 -7.17 -12.55 9.05
C LEU A 130 -8.52 -13.04 9.61
N ARG A 131 -8.78 -12.77 10.89
CA ARG A 131 -10.06 -13.09 11.52
C ARG A 131 -11.22 -12.28 10.94
N LEU A 132 -10.98 -11.01 10.60
CA LEU A 132 -11.97 -10.15 9.96
C LEU A 132 -12.29 -10.62 8.54
N ASP A 133 -11.24 -11.00 7.80
CA ASP A 133 -11.32 -11.50 6.43
C ASP A 133 -11.80 -12.97 6.34
N LYS A 134 -11.97 -13.65 7.49
CA LYS A 134 -12.36 -15.08 7.60
C LYS A 134 -11.45 -16.03 6.81
N GLU A 135 -10.21 -15.63 6.58
CA GLU A 135 -9.21 -16.38 5.83
C GLU A 135 -8.46 -17.38 6.71
N LYS A 136 -7.87 -18.40 6.07
CA LYS A 136 -7.04 -19.38 6.79
C LYS A 136 -5.78 -18.73 7.33
N PHE A 137 -5.27 -19.26 8.45
CA PHE A 137 -4.04 -18.77 9.09
C PHE A 137 -2.73 -19.24 8.41
N GLU A 138 -2.82 -20.02 7.33
CA GLU A 138 -1.67 -20.51 6.56
C GLU A 138 -0.68 -19.41 6.11
N PRO A 139 -1.13 -18.20 5.70
CA PRO A 139 -0.22 -17.10 5.30
C PRO A 139 0.66 -16.57 6.43
N LEU A 140 0.41 -16.89 7.70
CA LEU A 140 1.24 -16.44 8.83
C LEU A 140 2.70 -16.89 8.70
N TRP A 141 2.97 -18.01 8.03
CA TRP A 141 4.33 -18.46 7.75
C TRP A 141 5.12 -17.50 6.84
N THR A 142 4.43 -16.62 6.10
CA THR A 142 5.08 -15.60 5.26
C THR A 142 5.47 -14.33 6.05
N LEU A 143 5.08 -14.21 7.32
CA LEU A 143 5.38 -13.03 8.15
C LEU A 143 6.88 -12.69 8.23
N PRO A 144 7.81 -13.64 8.41
CA PRO A 144 9.24 -13.33 8.39
C PRO A 144 9.66 -12.72 7.04
N LEU A 145 9.21 -13.29 5.92
CA LEU A 145 9.47 -12.73 4.59
C LEU A 145 8.89 -11.33 4.44
N GLN A 146 7.72 -11.09 5.02
CA GLN A 146 7.09 -9.77 5.04
C GLN A 146 7.96 -8.75 5.81
N ILE A 147 8.44 -9.11 7.00
CA ILE A 147 9.24 -8.22 7.87
C ILE A 147 10.61 -7.92 7.25
N PHE A 148 11.32 -8.94 6.76
CA PHE A 148 12.70 -8.80 6.32
C PHE A 148 12.84 -8.33 4.87
N VAL A 149 11.92 -8.72 3.98
CA VAL A 149 12.05 -8.43 2.54
C VAL A 149 11.00 -7.42 2.09
N TYR A 150 9.72 -7.73 2.26
CA TYR A 150 8.64 -6.90 1.71
C TYR A 150 8.59 -5.51 2.32
N ARG A 151 8.79 -5.40 3.64
CA ARG A 151 8.78 -4.12 4.35
C ARG A 151 9.89 -3.19 3.85
N GLN A 152 11.10 -3.72 3.69
CA GLN A 152 12.26 -2.97 3.20
C GLN A 152 12.07 -2.54 1.74
N LEU A 153 11.52 -3.42 0.91
CA LEU A 153 11.11 -3.10 -0.45
C LEU A 153 10.14 -1.90 -0.48
N MET A 154 9.10 -1.94 0.35
CA MET A 154 8.10 -0.89 0.42
C MET A 154 8.67 0.45 0.90
N TYR A 155 9.61 0.46 1.85
CA TYR A 155 10.29 1.69 2.27
C TYR A 155 10.99 2.38 1.09
N LEU A 156 11.79 1.62 0.35
CA LEU A 156 12.52 2.16 -0.79
C LEU A 156 11.57 2.64 -1.89
N VAL A 157 10.52 1.87 -2.18
CA VAL A 157 9.50 2.23 -3.16
C VAL A 157 8.78 3.53 -2.79
N VAL A 158 8.40 3.68 -1.52
CA VAL A 158 7.68 4.87 -1.03
C VAL A 158 8.60 6.09 -1.05
N VAL A 159 9.82 5.98 -0.54
CA VAL A 159 10.82 7.07 -0.61
C VAL A 159 11.08 7.48 -2.05
N GLN A 160 11.34 6.52 -2.94
CA GLN A 160 11.55 6.80 -4.36
C GLN A 160 10.33 7.50 -4.97
N SER A 161 9.11 7.05 -4.66
CA SER A 161 7.87 7.63 -5.20
C SER A 161 7.68 9.08 -4.76
N VAL A 162 7.94 9.38 -3.49
CA VAL A 162 7.83 10.74 -2.94
C VAL A 162 8.87 11.66 -3.55
N VAL A 163 10.14 11.24 -3.62
CA VAL A 163 11.21 12.04 -4.25
C VAL A 163 10.89 12.32 -5.72
N THR A 164 10.45 11.29 -6.46
CA THR A 164 10.03 11.41 -7.86
C THR A 164 8.87 12.41 -8.02
N ALA A 165 7.87 12.34 -7.13
CA ALA A 165 6.72 13.23 -7.15
C ALA A 165 7.10 14.69 -6.83
N LEU A 166 8.00 14.91 -5.86
CA LEU A 166 8.51 16.24 -5.50
C LEU A 166 9.38 16.86 -6.61
N LEU A 167 10.19 16.05 -7.29
CA LEU A 167 11.00 16.48 -8.44
C LEU A 167 10.17 16.70 -9.71
N GLY A 168 8.87 16.40 -9.69
CA GLY A 168 7.96 16.63 -10.82
C GLY A 168 8.23 15.74 -12.04
N SER A 169 9.04 14.68 -11.90
CA SER A 169 9.37 13.81 -13.03
C SER A 169 8.17 12.95 -13.41
N ARG A 170 7.72 13.04 -14.67
CA ARG A 170 6.58 12.26 -15.15
C ARG A 170 7.00 10.81 -15.37
N LEU A 171 6.35 9.89 -14.65
CA LEU A 171 6.53 8.47 -14.94
C LEU A 171 5.98 8.13 -16.32
N ARG A 172 6.82 7.60 -17.21
CA ARG A 172 6.35 6.94 -18.44
C ARG A 172 5.67 5.63 -18.06
N TRP A 173 4.47 5.41 -18.59
CA TRP A 173 3.71 4.17 -18.42
C TRP A 173 4.53 2.97 -18.89
N HIS A 174 4.86 2.07 -17.97
CA HIS A 174 5.53 0.81 -18.30
C HIS A 174 4.50 -0.30 -18.44
N ARG A 175 4.40 -0.89 -19.64
CA ARG A 175 3.56 -2.07 -19.89
C ARG A 175 4.20 -3.26 -19.17
N MET A 176 3.49 -3.87 -18.21
CA MET A 176 3.94 -5.11 -17.59
C MET A 176 3.88 -6.22 -18.63
N GLN A 177 4.96 -6.99 -18.77
CA GLN A 177 4.92 -8.22 -19.55
C GLN A 177 4.11 -9.25 -18.77
N ARG A 178 3.05 -9.76 -19.39
CA ARG A 178 2.18 -10.81 -18.83
C ARG A 178 2.82 -12.15 -19.10
N THR A 179 2.77 -13.04 -18.12
CA THR A 179 3.42 -14.36 -18.21
C THR A 179 2.46 -15.46 -18.67
N GLY A 180 1.16 -15.15 -18.78
CA GLY A 180 0.14 -16.07 -19.34
C GLY A 180 -0.33 -17.17 -18.39
N SER A 181 0.13 -17.16 -17.14
CA SER A 181 -0.16 -18.20 -16.14
C SER A 181 -1.60 -18.18 -15.62
N ALA A 182 -2.34 -17.10 -15.82
CA ALA A 182 -3.76 -17.01 -15.43
C ALA A 182 -4.68 -17.86 -16.35
N THR A 183 -4.33 -18.03 -17.62
CA THR A 183 -5.14 -18.84 -18.55
C THR A 183 -5.05 -20.33 -18.22
N ASP A 184 -3.86 -20.79 -17.80
CA ASP A 184 -3.57 -22.19 -17.48
C ASP A 184 -4.23 -22.65 -16.16
N THR A 185 -4.46 -21.73 -15.23
CA THR A 185 -5.17 -22.00 -13.97
C THR A 185 -6.69 -22.01 -14.13
N LEU A 186 -7.25 -21.13 -14.97
CA LEU A 186 -8.69 -21.14 -15.29
C LEU A 186 -9.12 -22.39 -16.08
N GLN A 187 -8.23 -22.98 -16.88
CA GLN A 187 -8.51 -24.24 -17.57
C GLN A 187 -8.49 -25.48 -16.65
N ARG A 188 -7.92 -25.38 -15.45
CA ARG A 188 -7.79 -26.52 -14.51
C ARG A 188 -8.88 -26.59 -13.45
N GLN A 189 -9.72 -25.57 -13.29
CA GLN A 189 -10.88 -25.62 -12.39
C GLN A 189 -12.12 -26.05 -13.19
N PRO A 190 -12.68 -27.26 -12.98
CA PRO A 190 -14.00 -27.59 -13.51
C PRO A 190 -15.05 -26.73 -12.81
N ALA A 191 -16.04 -26.29 -13.59
CA ALA A 191 -17.16 -25.44 -13.18
C ALA A 191 -17.99 -26.02 -12.02
#